data_AF-A0A381I7X5-F1
#
_entry.id   AF-A0A381I7X5-F1
#
_cell.length_a   1.000
_cell.length_b   1.000
_cell.length_c   1.000
_cell.angle_alpha   90.00
_cell.angle_beta   90.00
_cell.angle_gamma   90.00
#
_symmetry.space_group_name_H-M   'P 1'
#
loop_
_entity.id
_entity.type
_entity.pdbx_description
1 polymer ?
#
loop_
_entity_poly.entity_id
_entity_poly.type
_entity_poly.pdbx_seq_one_letter_code
_entity_poly.pdbx_strand_id
1 'polypeptide(L)'
;MSLLRETLESGKFAVTTEMAPPKGTDLSHLIECAKPLVGRVHAANVTDFQSAVMRATSLATCKLLKDAGLEPVIQITGRDRNRIAIQGEMLSAGVFGINNLLALTGDQY
;
A
#
# COMPACT_ATOMS: atom_id res chain seq x y z
N MET A 1 -11.26 9.71 8.87
CA MET A 1 -11.54 9.75 7.42
C MET A 1 -10.20 9.69 6.68
N SER A 2 -10.13 9.16 5.46
CA SER A 2 -8.86 9.06 4.71
C SER A 2 -8.58 10.37 3.97
N LEU A 3 -7.35 10.88 4.08
CA LEU A 3 -6.93 12.14 3.48
C LEU A 3 -7.03 12.08 1.95
N LEU A 4 -6.70 10.92 1.37
CA LEU A 4 -6.82 10.72 -0.08
C LEU A 4 -8.27 10.85 -0.54
N ARG A 5 -9.20 10.21 0.17
CA ARG A 5 -10.62 10.26 -0.16
C ARG A 5 -11.15 11.69 -0.08
N GLU A 6 -10.87 12.40 1.01
CA GLU A 6 -11.30 13.79 1.21
C GLU A 6 -10.76 14.71 0.10
N THR A 7 -9.50 14.52 -0.28
CA THR A 7 -8.86 15.32 -1.34
C THR A 7 -9.57 15.12 -2.68
N LEU A 8 -9.83 13.86 -3.06
CA LEU A 8 -10.53 13.53 -4.30
C LEU A 8 -11.97 14.03 -4.30
N GLU A 9 -12.72 13.84 -3.21
CA GLU A 9 -14.12 14.29 -3.08
C GLU A 9 -14.23 15.82 -3.11
N SER A 10 -13.20 16.54 -2.63
CA SER A 10 -13.17 18.01 -2.67
C SER A 10 -12.80 18.61 -4.03
N GLY A 11 -12.48 17.79 -5.04
CA GLY A 11 -12.04 18.24 -6.36
C GLY A 11 -10.64 18.84 -6.39
N LYS A 12 -9.86 18.69 -5.31
CA LYS A 12 -8.46 19.14 -5.25
C LYS A 12 -7.54 18.16 -5.96
N PHE A 13 -6.38 18.65 -6.39
CA PHE A 13 -5.37 17.81 -7.02
C PHE A 13 -4.72 16.86 -6.01
N ALA A 14 -4.91 15.56 -6.18
CA ALA A 14 -4.33 14.54 -5.33
C ALA A 14 -2.91 14.17 -5.77
N VAL A 15 -1.94 14.45 -4.91
CA VAL A 15 -0.54 13.98 -5.01
C VAL A 15 -0.36 12.68 -4.22
N THR A 16 0.13 11.64 -4.87
CA THR A 16 0.49 10.36 -4.24
C THR A 16 1.92 9.97 -4.58
N THR A 17 2.46 8.98 -3.87
CA THR A 17 3.74 8.33 -4.19
C THR A 17 3.52 6.82 -4.37
N GLU A 18 4.53 6.11 -4.86
CA GLU A 18 4.54 4.66 -4.94
C GLU A 18 5.80 4.13 -4.23
N MET A 19 5.61 3.09 -3.41
CA MET A 19 6.69 2.43 -2.67
C MET A 19 6.62 0.92 -2.89
N ALA A 20 7.73 0.33 -3.29
CA ALA A 20 7.82 -1.11 -3.53
C ALA A 20 8.41 -1.82 -2.29
N PRO A 21 7.75 -2.84 -1.74
CA PRO A 21 8.31 -3.64 -0.66
C PRO A 21 9.66 -4.28 -1.06
N PRO A 22 10.61 -4.43 -0.13
CA PRO A 22 11.91 -5.03 -0.43
C PRO A 22 11.83 -6.56 -0.58
N LYS A 23 12.92 -7.15 -1.07
CA LYS A 23 13.17 -8.58 -0.91
C LYS A 23 13.66 -8.83 0.51
N GLY A 24 13.03 -9.74 1.24
CA GLY A 24 13.36 -10.05 2.63
C GLY A 24 12.56 -9.23 3.64
N THR A 25 13.06 -9.17 4.87
CA THR A 25 12.31 -8.69 6.05
C THR A 25 12.79 -7.35 6.59
N ASP A 26 13.90 -6.81 6.07
CA ASP A 26 14.39 -5.49 6.47
C ASP A 26 13.72 -4.38 5.65
N LEU A 27 12.82 -3.64 6.30
CA LEU A 27 12.09 -2.51 5.72
C LEU A 27 12.64 -1.15 6.21
N SER A 28 13.74 -1.13 6.96
CA SER A 28 14.30 0.09 7.58
C SER A 28 14.52 1.21 6.56
N HIS A 29 15.21 0.90 5.46
CA HIS A 29 15.47 1.84 4.38
C HIS A 29 14.19 2.38 3.71
N LEU A 30 13.19 1.52 3.53
CA LEU A 30 11.89 1.94 2.97
C LEU A 30 11.22 2.97 3.90
N ILE A 31 11.26 2.73 5.22
CA ILE A 31 10.71 3.65 6.21
C ILE A 31 11.50 4.96 6.28
N GLU A 32 12.83 4.91 6.16
CA GLU A 32 13.65 6.12 6.05
C GLU A 32 13.25 6.97 4.84
N CYS A 33 13.00 6.34 3.69
CA CYS A 33 12.50 7.02 2.49
C CYS A 33 11.07 7.57 2.66
N ALA A 34 10.24 6.92 3.47
CA ALA A 34 8.85 7.33 3.70
C ALA A 34 8.71 8.56 4.61
N LYS A 35 9.54 8.67 5.65
CA LYS A 35 9.52 9.77 6.63
C LYS A 35 9.45 11.18 6.02
N PRO A 36 10.28 11.57 5.04
CA PRO A 36 10.21 12.91 4.46
C PRO A 36 8.92 13.19 3.66
N LEU A 37 8.14 12.16 3.31
CA LEU A 37 6.91 12.28 2.53
C LEU A 37 5.67 12.52 3.41
N VAL A 38 5.77 12.27 4.72
CA VAL A 38 4.68 12.51 5.67
C VAL A 38 4.27 13.99 5.63
N GLY A 39 2.99 14.25 5.39
CA GLY A 39 2.43 15.59 5.24
C GLY A 39 2.72 16.28 3.90
N ARG A 40 3.45 15.64 2.97
CA ARG A 40 3.72 16.15 1.61
C ARG A 40 2.90 15.48 0.52
N VAL A 41 2.51 14.23 0.74
CA VAL A 41 1.64 13.46 -0.17
C VAL A 41 0.36 13.05 0.57
N HIS A 42 -0.72 12.86 -0.18
CA HIS A 42 -2.01 12.48 0.41
C HIS A 42 -2.08 10.99 0.74
N ALA A 43 -1.35 10.16 -0.02
CA ALA A 43 -1.18 8.74 0.26
C ALA A 43 0.02 8.12 -0.47
N ALA A 44 0.44 6.94 -0.04
CA ALA A 44 1.46 6.11 -0.67
C ALA A 44 0.89 4.78 -1.16
N ASN A 45 0.95 4.54 -2.46
CA ASN A 45 0.63 3.26 -3.05
C ASN A 45 1.73 2.25 -2.72
N VAL A 46 1.35 1.09 -2.21
CA VAL A 46 2.30 0.02 -1.90
C VAL A 46 2.09 -1.13 -2.86
N THR A 47 3.09 -1.39 -3.69
CA THR A 47 2.98 -2.41 -4.74
C THR A 47 2.90 -3.82 -4.17
N ASP A 48 2.20 -4.68 -4.90
CA ASP A 48 2.00 -6.09 -4.54
C ASP A 48 2.70 -6.98 -5.57
N PHE A 49 3.75 -7.67 -5.14
CA PHE A 49 4.56 -8.60 -5.95
C PHE A 49 4.92 -8.10 -7.35
N GLN A 50 5.31 -6.83 -7.46
CA GLN A 50 5.67 -6.22 -8.74
C GLN A 50 6.62 -7.11 -9.55
N SER A 51 6.25 -7.34 -10.81
CA SER A 51 6.96 -8.22 -11.75
C SER A 51 7.01 -9.70 -11.37
N ALA A 52 6.01 -10.19 -10.62
CA ALA A 52 5.96 -11.56 -10.09
C ALA A 52 7.21 -11.91 -9.25
N VAL A 53 7.79 -10.91 -8.59
CA VAL A 53 9.00 -11.08 -7.77
C VAL A 53 8.61 -11.20 -6.30
N MET A 54 9.08 -12.27 -5.66
CA MET A 54 8.95 -12.48 -4.21
C MET A 54 9.53 -11.29 -3.43
N ARG A 55 8.67 -10.69 -2.61
CA ARG A 55 8.92 -9.52 -1.75
C ARG A 55 8.06 -9.66 -0.49
N ALA A 56 8.29 -8.83 0.51
CA ALA A 56 7.31 -8.66 1.57
C ALA A 56 5.94 -8.26 0.97
N THR A 57 4.84 -8.74 1.56
CA THR A 57 3.51 -8.38 1.03
C THR A 57 3.24 -6.88 1.21
N SER A 58 2.36 -6.33 0.38
CA SER A 58 1.95 -4.93 0.48
C SER A 58 1.36 -4.62 1.86
N LEU A 59 0.67 -5.58 2.50
CA LEU A 59 0.08 -5.42 3.84
C LEU A 59 1.11 -5.04 4.91
N ALA A 60 2.24 -5.74 4.97
CA ALA A 60 3.27 -5.49 5.98
C ALA A 60 3.84 -4.06 5.84
N THR A 61 4.14 -3.66 4.61
CA THR A 61 4.64 -2.31 4.32
C THR A 61 3.57 -1.26 4.63
N CYS A 62 2.31 -1.48 4.25
CA CYS A 62 1.20 -0.57 4.56
C CYS A 62 1.05 -0.36 6.08
N LYS A 63 1.18 -1.42 6.89
CA LYS A 63 1.11 -1.31 8.35
C LYS A 63 2.21 -0.38 8.89
N LEU A 64 3.45 -0.58 8.44
CA LEU A 64 4.57 0.23 8.89
C LEU A 64 4.47 1.69 8.42
N LEU A 65 4.02 1.93 7.18
CA LEU A 65 3.78 3.28 6.68
C LEU A 65 2.69 3.99 7.50
N LYS A 66 1.61 3.27 7.82
CA LYS A 66 0.54 3.80 8.67
C LYS A 66 1.06 4.15 10.06
N ASP A 67 1.87 3.31 10.68
CA ASP A 67 2.48 3.58 11.97
C ASP A 67 3.43 4.79 11.93
N ALA A 68 4.07 5.02 10.79
CA ALA A 68 4.89 6.20 10.52
C ALA A 68 4.09 7.46 10.17
N GLY A 69 2.75 7.40 10.15
CA GLY A 69 1.87 8.52 9.84
C GLY A 69 1.70 8.80 8.34
N LEU A 70 2.13 7.91 7.46
CA LEU A 70 1.90 8.00 6.02
C LEU A 70 0.71 7.13 5.63
N GLU A 71 -0.34 7.74 5.07
CA GLU A 71 -1.55 7.03 4.66
C GLU A 71 -1.26 6.05 3.52
N PRO A 72 -1.43 4.73 3.71
CA PRO A 72 -1.15 3.76 2.66
C PRO A 72 -2.38 3.50 1.77
N VAL A 73 -2.11 3.15 0.52
CA VAL A 73 -3.05 2.47 -0.40
C VAL A 73 -2.49 1.08 -0.66
N ILE A 74 -3.19 0.06 -0.18
CA ILE A 74 -2.77 -1.33 -0.41
C ILE A 74 -3.09 -1.72 -1.85
N GLN A 75 -2.07 -2.02 -2.65
CA GLN A 75 -2.32 -2.71 -3.91
C GLN A 75 -2.55 -4.19 -3.62
N ILE A 76 -3.46 -4.80 -4.36
CA ILE A 76 -3.66 -6.25 -4.34
C ILE A 76 -3.88 -6.78 -5.75
N THR A 77 -3.18 -7.86 -6.06
CA THR A 77 -3.27 -8.57 -7.33
C THR A 77 -3.82 -9.98 -7.14
N GLY A 78 -4.50 -10.50 -8.16
CA GLY A 78 -5.05 -11.86 -8.15
C GLY A 78 -4.11 -12.96 -8.69
N ARG A 79 -2.95 -12.60 -9.24
CA ARG A 79 -2.06 -13.53 -9.97
C ARG A 79 -1.57 -14.69 -9.09
N ASP A 80 -1.07 -14.36 -7.90
CA ASP A 80 -0.35 -15.29 -7.02
C ASP A 80 -1.15 -15.70 -5.78
N ARG A 81 -2.45 -15.34 -5.71
CA ARG A 81 -3.32 -15.60 -4.56
C ARG A 81 -4.67 -16.17 -5.00
N ASN A 82 -5.17 -17.13 -4.24
CA ASN A 82 -6.56 -17.55 -4.37
C ASN A 82 -7.51 -16.53 -3.69
N ARG A 83 -8.81 -16.67 -3.95
CA ARG A 83 -9.83 -15.76 -3.41
C ARG A 83 -9.83 -15.67 -1.88
N ILE A 84 -9.57 -16.77 -1.18
CA ILE A 84 -9.55 -16.81 0.29
C ILE A 84 -8.36 -16.01 0.81
N ALA A 85 -7.18 -16.16 0.20
CA ALA A 85 -5.98 -15.40 0.56
C ALA A 85 -6.20 -13.89 0.36
N ILE A 86 -6.81 -13.48 -0.76
CA ILE A 86 -7.17 -12.07 -1.00
C ILE A 86 -8.12 -11.57 0.09
N GLN A 87 -9.22 -12.28 0.34
CA GLN A 87 -10.22 -11.88 1.35
C GLN A 87 -9.62 -11.78 2.75
N GLY A 88 -8.79 -12.75 3.15
CA GLY A 88 -8.09 -12.75 4.44
C GLY A 88 -7.12 -11.58 4.58
N GLU A 89 -6.39 -11.24 3.52
CA GLU A 89 -5.48 -10.09 3.52
C GLU A 89 -6.26 -8.76 3.62
N MET A 90 -7.44 -8.66 2.99
CA MET A 90 -8.30 -7.46 3.10
C MET A 90 -8.92 -7.29 4.48
N LEU A 91 -9.35 -8.39 5.12
CA LEU A 91 -9.79 -8.35 6.51
C LEU A 91 -8.65 -7.92 7.44
N SER A 92 -7.44 -8.42 7.20
CA SER A 92 -6.24 -8.04 7.97
C SER A 92 -5.88 -6.57 7.78
N ALA A 93 -5.99 -6.05 6.55
CA ALA A 93 -5.84 -4.62 6.27
C ALA A 93 -6.85 -3.78 7.06
N GLY A 94 -8.11 -4.22 7.12
CA GLY A 94 -9.16 -3.61 7.94
C GLY A 94 -8.85 -3.60 9.44
N VAL A 95 -8.29 -4.69 9.99
CA VAL A 95 -7.84 -4.75 11.40
C VAL A 95 -6.76 -3.70 11.69
N PHE A 96 -5.86 -3.47 10.74
CA PHE A 96 -4.87 -2.40 10.82
C PHE A 96 -5.41 -1.02 10.47
N GLY A 97 -6.70 -0.91 10.10
CA GLY A 97 -7.38 0.30 9.65
C GLY A 97 -6.83 0.90 8.36
N ILE A 98 -6.28 0.07 7.48
CA ILE A 98 -5.90 0.46 6.12
C ILE A 98 -7.18 0.49 5.29
N ASN A 99 -7.58 1.69 4.86
CA ASN A 99 -8.91 1.93 4.28
C ASN A 99 -8.89 2.23 2.77
N ASN A 100 -7.70 2.41 2.18
CA ASN A 100 -7.55 2.65 0.75
C ASN A 100 -6.99 1.40 0.08
N LEU A 101 -7.64 0.96 -1.00
CA LEU A 101 -7.33 -0.26 -1.72
C LEU A 101 -7.29 0.02 -3.22
N LEU A 102 -6.28 -0.52 -3.88
CA LEU A 102 -6.18 -0.52 -5.34
C LEU A 102 -6.17 -1.98 -5.85
N ALA A 103 -7.29 -2.38 -6.46
CA ALA A 103 -7.44 -3.72 -7.03
C ALA A 103 -6.87 -3.76 -8.45
N LEU A 104 -5.98 -4.71 -8.71
CA LEU A 104 -5.29 -4.86 -9.99
C LEU A 104 -5.41 -6.30 -10.50
N THR A 105 -5.38 -6.47 -11.82
CA THR A 105 -5.32 -7.80 -12.45
C THR A 105 -3.98 -8.50 -12.18
N GLY A 106 -2.91 -7.73 -11.92
CA GLY A 106 -1.51 -8.18 -12.00
C GLY A 106 -0.94 -7.93 -13.40
N ASP A 107 0.38 -8.02 -13.57
CA ASP A 107 0.97 -7.84 -14.89
C ASP A 107 0.57 -8.99 -15.84
N GLN A 108 0.67 -8.75 -17.13
CA GLN A 108 0.54 -9.79 -18.15
C GLN A 108 1.95 -10.10 -18.63
N TYR A 109 2.44 -11.31 -18.37
CA TYR A 109 3.68 -11.83 -18.94
C TYR A 109 3.33 -12.95 -19.92
#